data_AF-A0A0V1NCV1-F1
#
_entry.id   AF-A0A0V1NCV1-F1
#
_cell.length_a   1.000
_cell.length_b   1.000
_cell.length_c   1.000
_cell.angle_alpha   90.00
_cell.angle_beta   90.00
_cell.angle_gamma   90.00
#
_symmetry.space_group_name_H-M   'P 1'
#
loop_
_entity.id
_entity.type
_entity.pdbx_description
1 polymer ?
#
loop_
_entity_poly.entity_id
_entity_poly.type
_entity_poly.pdbx_seq_one_letter_code
_entity_poly.pdbx_strand_id
1 'polypeptide(L)'
;MIPGHTRYALNRITDIASSIALFVPTTIENVILEMTNLKGRSCCPETWKPLDVTDSRAYIGLLILARVNRSQGEVTKSLWNAENGRAIFPAVMSLKKFHLISRMIRFDDHSSRASHRSKDKLAAVRVI
;
A
#
# COMPACT_ATOMS: atom_id res chain seq x y z
N MET A 1 29.48 -20.78 2.74
CA MET A 1 28.71 -19.52 2.59
C MET A 1 28.30 -19.10 4.00
N ILE A 2 28.70 -17.91 4.46
CA ILE A 2 28.31 -17.43 5.80
C ILE A 2 26.89 -16.84 5.66
N PRO A 3 25.90 -17.32 6.43
CA PRO A 3 24.55 -16.75 6.41
C PRO A 3 24.59 -15.28 6.86
N GLY A 4 23.87 -14.40 6.16
CA GLY A 4 23.81 -12.98 6.51
C GLY A 4 23.34 -12.08 5.37
N HIS A 5 23.31 -10.78 5.63
CA HIS A 5 22.95 -9.77 4.64
C HIS A 5 23.93 -9.78 3.47
N THR A 6 23.40 -9.62 2.24
CA THR A 6 24.25 -9.43 1.07
C THR A 6 24.96 -8.08 1.15
N ARG A 7 26.12 -7.96 0.49
CA ARG A 7 26.82 -6.67 0.34
C ARG A 7 25.93 -5.59 -0.29
N TYR A 8 25.01 -6.01 -1.16
CA TYR A 8 24.00 -5.13 -1.75
C TYR A 8 23.10 -4.47 -0.70
N ALA A 9 22.61 -5.25 0.26
CA ALA A 9 21.74 -4.77 1.35
C ALA A 9 22.52 -3.91 2.35
N LEU A 10 23.71 -4.34 2.77
CA LEU A 10 24.56 -3.60 3.72
C LEU A 10 24.87 -2.17 3.24
N ASN A 11 25.08 -1.99 1.93
CA ASN A 11 25.38 -0.68 1.36
C ASN A 11 24.17 0.26 1.24
N ARG A 12 22.95 -0.23 1.47
CA ARG A 12 21.69 0.52 1.27
C ARG A 12 20.87 0.70 2.54
N ILE A 13 21.08 -0.14 3.55
CA ILE A 13 20.39 -0.04 4.83
C ILE A 13 21.14 0.97 5.71
N THR A 14 20.54 2.14 5.91
CA THR A 14 21.00 3.19 6.83
C THR A 14 20.13 3.30 8.07
N ASP A 15 18.88 2.83 7.96
CA ASP A 15 17.84 2.91 8.98
C ASP A 15 16.75 1.85 8.73
N ILE A 16 15.78 1.76 9.64
CA ILE A 16 14.68 0.78 9.54
C ILE A 16 13.85 0.99 8.27
N ALA A 17 13.58 2.23 7.85
CA ALA A 17 12.76 2.49 6.66
C ALA A 17 13.48 2.04 5.38
N SER A 18 14.78 2.33 5.25
CA SER A 18 15.61 1.87 4.13
C SER A 18 15.69 0.35 4.03
N SER A 19 15.60 -0.38 5.16
CA SER A 19 15.52 -1.85 5.15
C SER A 19 14.22 -2.38 4.54
N ILE A 20 13.08 -1.72 4.82
CA ILE A 20 11.77 -2.08 4.23
C ILE A 20 11.76 -1.73 2.74
N ALA A 21 12.37 -0.60 2.36
CA ALA A 21 12.46 -0.13 0.99
C ALA A 21 13.23 -1.10 0.06
N LEU A 22 14.03 -2.03 0.60
CA LEU A 22 14.64 -3.09 -0.20
C LEU A 22 13.62 -4.09 -0.74
N PHE A 23 12.50 -4.29 -0.04
CA PHE A 23 11.43 -5.21 -0.43
C PHE A 23 10.31 -4.53 -1.20
N VAL A 24 10.18 -3.21 -1.05
CA VAL A 24 9.27 -2.38 -1.85
C VAL A 24 10.10 -1.26 -2.48
N PRO A 25 10.83 -1.56 -3.57
CA PRO A 25 11.61 -0.54 -4.28
C PRO A 25 10.70 0.56 -4.81
N THR A 26 11.29 1.73 -5.06
CA THR A 26 10.57 2.89 -5.63
C THR A 26 9.85 2.56 -6.94
N THR A 27 10.35 1.61 -7.73
CA THR A 27 9.69 1.12 -8.95
C THR A 27 8.34 0.48 -8.64
N ILE A 28 8.27 -0.41 -7.65
CA ILE A 28 7.02 -1.06 -7.21
C ILE A 28 6.08 -0.04 -6.58
N GLU A 29 6.60 0.85 -5.72
CA GLU A 29 5.82 1.92 -5.09
C GLU A 29 5.16 2.83 -6.15
N ASN A 30 5.91 3.21 -7.18
CA ASN A 30 5.41 4.03 -8.27
C ASN A 30 4.32 3.32 -9.08
N VAL A 31 4.49 2.02 -9.38
CA VAL A 31 3.46 1.23 -10.06
C VAL A 31 2.17 1.20 -9.24
N ILE A 32 2.27 0.91 -7.93
CA ILE A 32 1.10 0.90 -7.03
C ILE A 32 0.43 2.27 -7.04
N LEU A 33 1.20 3.35 -6.88
CA LEU A 33 0.68 4.71 -6.82
C LEU A 33 -0.03 5.11 -8.11
N GLU A 34 0.60 4.87 -9.26
CA GLU A 34 0.09 5.24 -10.56
C GLU A 34 -1.19 4.47 -10.89
N MET A 35 -1.18 3.14 -10.71
CA MET A 35 -2.32 2.28 -11.03
C MET A 35 -3.50 2.50 -10.08
N THR A 36 -3.22 2.79 -8.80
CA THR A 36 -4.25 3.16 -7.82
C THR A 36 -4.90 4.49 -8.20
N ASN A 37 -4.10 5.50 -8.57
CA ASN A 37 -4.60 6.79 -9.02
C ASN A 37 -5.40 6.70 -10.33
N LEU A 38 -4.95 5.87 -11.28
CA LEU A 38 -5.67 5.59 -12.50
C LEU A 38 -7.05 4.99 -12.19
N LYS A 39 -7.10 4.02 -11.28
CA LYS A 39 -8.36 3.40 -10.87
C LYS A 39 -9.28 4.38 -10.13
N GLY A 40 -8.73 5.17 -9.21
CA GLY A 40 -9.48 6.16 -8.45
C GLY A 40 -10.13 7.23 -9.33
N ARG A 41 -9.38 7.78 -10.30
CA ARG A 41 -9.91 8.73 -11.29
C ARG A 41 -11.05 8.13 -12.12
N SER A 42 -10.93 6.87 -12.53
CA SER A 42 -11.96 6.18 -13.31
C SER A 42 -13.23 5.89 -12.51
N CYS A 43 -13.10 5.50 -11.24
CA CYS A 43 -14.26 5.07 -10.44
C CYS A 43 -15.00 6.21 -9.74
N CYS A 44 -14.30 7.28 -9.33
CA CYS A 44 -14.86 8.31 -8.47
C CYS A 44 -14.32 9.72 -8.83
N PRO A 45 -14.47 10.18 -10.08
CA PRO A 45 -13.79 11.39 -10.57
C PRO A 45 -14.07 12.65 -9.74
N GLU A 46 -15.30 12.80 -9.22
CA GLU A 46 -15.71 13.97 -8.43
C GLU A 46 -15.13 14.01 -7.02
N THR A 47 -14.78 12.86 -6.45
CA THR A 47 -14.34 12.74 -5.05
C THR A 47 -12.89 12.29 -4.91
N TRP A 48 -12.28 11.83 -6.00
CA TRP A 48 -10.92 11.33 -6.00
C TRP A 48 -9.91 12.48 -5.98
N LYS A 49 -9.13 12.54 -4.91
CA LYS A 49 -7.92 13.34 -4.85
C LYS A 49 -6.75 12.40 -5.17
N PRO A 50 -5.91 12.71 -6.17
CA PRO A 50 -4.74 11.91 -6.47
C PRO A 50 -3.89 11.71 -5.21
N LEU A 51 -3.54 10.46 -4.94
CA LEU A 51 -2.60 10.10 -3.90
C LEU A 51 -1.20 10.50 -4.34
N ASP A 52 -0.38 10.91 -3.38
CA ASP A 52 1.06 11.03 -3.56
C ASP A 52 1.81 9.87 -2.87
N VAL A 53 3.14 9.92 -2.91
CA VAL A 53 4.00 8.92 -2.26
C VAL A 53 3.77 8.91 -0.73
N THR A 54 3.53 10.07 -0.12
CA THR A 54 3.29 10.18 1.32
C THR A 54 2.02 9.44 1.72
N ASP A 55 0.94 9.61 0.96
CA ASP A 55 -0.33 8.92 1.16
C ASP A 55 -0.19 7.40 1.02
N SER A 56 0.54 6.95 0.00
CA SER A 56 0.83 5.53 -0.22
C SER A 56 1.61 4.93 0.97
N ARG A 57 2.69 5.59 1.40
CA ARG A 57 3.51 5.15 2.53
C ARG A 57 2.75 5.18 3.85
N ALA A 58 1.95 6.22 4.08
CA ALA A 58 1.08 6.32 5.25
C ALA A 58 0.08 5.16 5.31
N TYR A 59 -0.52 4.81 4.17
CA TYR A 59 -1.43 3.66 4.06
C TYR A 59 -0.72 2.34 4.37
N ILE A 60 0.44 2.08 3.75
CA ILE A 60 1.25 0.88 4.00
C ILE A 60 1.70 0.81 5.47
N GLY A 61 2.12 1.95 6.04
CA GLY A 61 2.49 2.06 7.45
C GLY A 61 1.35 1.67 8.38
N LEU A 62 0.11 2.07 8.09
CA LEU A 62 -1.06 1.64 8.85
C LEU A 62 -1.35 0.13 8.72
N LEU A 63 -1.10 -0.49 7.56
CA LEU A 63 -1.22 -1.94 7.41
C LEU A 63 -0.19 -2.70 8.27
N ILE A 64 1.05 -2.20 8.31
CA ILE A 64 2.10 -2.75 9.17
C ILE A 64 1.72 -2.58 10.65
N LEU A 65 1.26 -1.38 11.03
CA LEU A 65 0.82 -1.11 12.39
C LEU A 65 -0.37 -1.96 12.80
N ALA A 66 -1.34 -2.21 11.93
CA ALA A 66 -2.46 -3.10 12.22
C ALA A 66 -1.99 -4.50 12.60
N ARG A 67 -0.94 -5.00 11.92
CA ARG A 67 -0.33 -6.29 12.25
C ARG A 67 0.40 -6.28 13.59
N VAL A 68 1.21 -5.24 13.87
CA VAL A 68 1.92 -5.08 15.16
C VAL A 68 0.94 -5.08 16.32
N ASN A 69 -0.19 -4.42 16.12
CA ASN A 69 -1.28 -4.29 17.09
C ASN A 69 -2.15 -5.55 17.25
N ARG A 70 -1.84 -6.64 16.51
CA ARG A 70 -2.60 -7.89 16.46
C ARG A 70 -4.07 -7.72 16.07
N SER A 71 -4.37 -6.67 15.31
CA SER A 71 -5.73 -6.29 14.91
C SER A 71 -6.29 -7.09 13.73
N GLN A 72 -5.79 -8.30 13.52
CA GLN A 72 -6.28 -9.15 12.44
C GLN A 72 -7.72 -9.59 12.76
N GLY A 73 -8.64 -9.33 11.83
CA GLY A 73 -10.05 -9.66 11.99
C GLY A 73 -10.86 -8.63 12.80
N GLU A 74 -10.21 -7.59 13.33
CA GLU A 74 -10.93 -6.47 13.92
C GLU A 74 -11.66 -5.67 12.84
N VAL A 75 -12.83 -5.12 13.18
CA VAL A 75 -13.57 -4.21 12.31
C VAL A 75 -12.75 -2.92 12.19
N THR A 76 -12.43 -2.46 10.97
CA THR A 76 -11.61 -1.25 10.78
C THR A 76 -12.11 -0.04 11.59
N LYS A 77 -13.42 0.10 11.79
CA LYS A 77 -14.02 1.16 12.60
C LYS A 77 -13.59 1.12 14.07
N SER A 78 -13.32 -0.06 14.66
CA SER A 78 -12.82 -0.16 16.05
C SER A 78 -11.45 0.51 16.17
N LEU A 79 -10.57 0.29 15.20
CA LEU A 79 -9.22 0.85 15.21
C LEU A 79 -9.22 2.40 15.15
N TRP A 80 -10.23 2.96 14.48
CA TRP A 80 -10.45 4.42 14.36
C TRP A 80 -11.38 5.02 15.42
N ASN A 81 -11.82 4.24 16.41
CA ASN A 81 -12.68 4.76 17.47
C ASN A 81 -11.90 5.74 18.37
N ALA A 82 -12.56 6.82 18.81
CA ALA A 82 -11.93 7.88 19.61
C ALA A 82 -11.63 7.47 21.05
N GLU A 83 -12.43 6.57 21.64
CA GLU A 83 -12.33 6.16 23.04
C GLU A 83 -11.52 4.88 23.21
N ASN A 84 -11.82 3.86 22.40
CA ASN A 84 -11.25 2.52 22.53
C ASN A 84 -10.40 2.08 21.33
N GLY A 85 -10.22 2.97 20.35
CA GLY A 85 -9.37 2.71 19.19
C GLY A 85 -7.91 3.01 19.46
N ARG A 86 -7.15 3.15 18.37
CA ARG A 86 -5.70 3.36 18.40
C ARG A 86 -5.42 4.74 17.84
N ALA A 87 -5.09 5.70 18.70
CA ALA A 87 -4.96 7.12 18.34
C ALA A 87 -4.08 7.40 17.11
N ILE A 88 -3.08 6.56 16.84
CA ILE A 88 -2.21 6.68 15.66
C ILE A 88 -2.96 6.52 14.32
N PHE A 89 -4.01 5.70 14.26
CA PHE A 89 -4.77 5.44 13.04
C PHE A 89 -5.51 6.69 12.53
N PRO A 90 -6.38 7.34 13.33
CA PRO A 90 -7.02 8.59 12.93
C PRO A 90 -6.03 9.77 12.82
N ALA A 91 -4.91 9.74 13.55
CA ALA A 91 -3.86 10.77 13.43
C ALA A 91 -3.13 10.72 12.08
N VAL A 92 -2.95 9.53 11.48
CA VAL A 92 -2.29 9.36 10.18
C VAL A 92 -3.23 9.68 9.01
N MET A 93 -4.45 9.13 9.02
CA MET A 93 -5.47 9.47 8.02
C MET A 93 -6.88 9.15 8.50
N SER A 94 -7.88 9.77 7.89
CA SER A 94 -9.27 9.45 8.20
C SER A 94 -9.66 8.04 7.77
N LEU A 95 -10.60 7.42 8.50
CA LEU A 95 -11.18 6.12 8.15
C LEU A 95 -11.75 6.10 6.72
N LYS A 96 -12.37 7.22 6.30
CA LYS A 96 -12.89 7.39 4.94
C LYS A 96 -11.77 7.30 3.89
N LYS A 97 -10.64 7.96 4.12
CA LYS A 97 -9.47 7.91 3.21
C LYS A 97 -8.89 6.49 3.18
N PHE A 98 -8.73 5.84 4.33
CA PHE A 98 -8.22 4.46 4.40
C PHE A 98 -9.09 3.48 3.61
N HIS A 99 -10.42 3.54 3.77
CA HIS A 99 -11.35 2.71 3.00
C HIS A 99 -11.33 3.03 1.50
N LEU A 100 -11.22 4.32 1.14
CA LEU A 100 -11.13 4.74 -0.25
C LEU A 100 -9.87 4.17 -0.92
N ILE A 101 -8.71 4.31 -0.29
CA ILE A 101 -7.44 3.75 -0.80
C ILE A 101 -7.54 2.22 -0.91
N SER A 102 -8.03 1.55 0.14
CA SER A 102 -8.16 0.08 0.15
C SER A 102 -9.01 -0.46 -1.00
N ARG A 103 -10.03 0.28 -1.45
CA ARG A 103 -10.85 -0.12 -2.60
C ARG A 103 -10.17 0.12 -3.95
N MET A 104 -9.35 1.16 -4.04
CA MET A 104 -8.74 1.61 -5.29
C MET A 104 -7.35 1.03 -5.54
N ILE A 105 -6.71 0.40 -4.55
CA ILE A 105 -5.36 -0.15 -4.70
C ILE A 105 -5.27 -1.10 -5.90
N ARG A 106 -4.33 -0.85 -6.82
CA ARG A 106 -4.08 -1.70 -8.01
C ARG A 106 -2.57 -1.83 -8.24
N PHE A 107 -2.19 -2.95 -8.85
CA PHE A 107 -0.79 -3.29 -9.17
C PHE A 107 -0.53 -3.38 -10.69
N ASP A 108 -1.57 -3.12 -11.48
CA ASP A 108 -1.59 -3.20 -12.94
C ASP A 108 -2.57 -2.17 -13.50
N ASP A 109 -2.44 -1.88 -14.79
CA ASP A 109 -3.44 -1.09 -15.50
C ASP A 109 -4.74 -1.90 -15.65
N HIS A 110 -5.76 -1.46 -14.91
CA HIS A 110 -7.05 -2.12 -14.92
C HIS A 110 -7.78 -2.07 -16.27
N SER A 111 -7.42 -1.15 -17.17
CA SER A 111 -8.04 -1.02 -18.49
C SER A 111 -7.57 -2.12 -19.46
N SER A 112 -6.29 -2.50 -19.39
CA SER A 112 -5.70 -3.56 -20.20
C SER A 112 -5.86 -4.97 -19.60
N ARG A 113 -6.23 -5.06 -18.32
CA ARG A 113 -6.34 -6.31 -17.57
C ARG A 113 -7.19 -7.39 -18.25
N ALA A 114 -8.33 -7.03 -18.83
CA ALA A 114 -9.23 -8.01 -19.46
C ALA A 114 -8.53 -8.74 -20.61
N SER A 115 -7.74 -8.02 -21.41
CA SER A 115 -6.94 -8.59 -22.50
C SER A 115 -5.86 -9.52 -21.96
N HIS A 116 -5.12 -9.09 -20.93
CA HIS A 116 -4.01 -9.88 -20.38
C HIS A 116 -4.45 -11.13 -19.62
N ARG A 117 -5.59 -11.08 -18.92
CA ARG A 117 -6.08 -12.21 -18.11
C ARG A 117 -6.34 -13.47 -18.92
N SER A 118 -6.68 -13.32 -20.20
CA SER A 118 -6.86 -14.45 -21.12
C SER A 118 -5.59 -15.28 -21.33
N LYS A 119 -4.42 -14.64 -21.18
CA LYS A 119 -3.09 -15.24 -21.39
C LYS A 119 -2.36 -15.53 -20.08
N ASP A 120 -2.59 -14.71 -19.05
CA ASP A 120 -1.95 -14.83 -17.75
C ASP A 120 -2.95 -14.60 -16.60
N LYS A 121 -3.24 -15.66 -15.84
CA LYS A 121 -4.15 -15.60 -14.69
C LYS A 121 -3.63 -14.66 -13.58
N LEU A 122 -2.33 -14.40 -13.53
CA LEU A 122 -1.67 -13.53 -12.56
C LEU A 122 -1.37 -12.13 -13.12
N ALA A 123 -1.92 -11.77 -14.29
CA ALA A 123 -1.66 -10.48 -14.94
C ALA A 123 -1.83 -9.27 -14.00
N ALA A 124 -2.77 -9.34 -13.05
CA ALA A 124 -3.07 -8.26 -12.13
C ALA A 124 -1.98 -7.97 -11.08
N VAL A 125 -1.01 -8.86 -10.92
CA VAL A 125 0.10 -8.74 -9.94
C VAL A 125 1.46 -9.11 -10.55
N ARG A 126 1.54 -9.30 -11.87
CA ARG A 126 2.75 -9.83 -12.53
C ARG A 126 3.95 -8.89 -12.43
N VAL A 127 3.71 -7.59 -12.37
CA VAL A 127 4.74 -6.55 -12.42
C VAL A 127 5.41 -6.33 -11.05
N ILE A 128 4.75 -6.78 -9.97
CA ILE A 128 5.21 -6.58 -8.59
C ILE A 128 5.87 -7.82 -7.99
#